data_AF-A0A919VLQ7-F1
#
_entry.id   AF-A0A919VLQ7-F1
#
_cell.length_a   1.000
_cell.length_b   1.000
_cell.length_c   1.000
_cell.angle_alpha   90.00
_cell.angle_beta   90.00
_cell.angle_gamma   90.00
#
_symmetry.space_group_name_H-M   'P 1'
#
loop_
_entity.id
_entity.type
_entity.pdbx_description
1 polymer ?
#
loop_
_entity_poly.entity_id
_entity_poly.type
_entity_poly.pdbx_seq_one_letter_code
_entity_poly.pdbx_strand_id
1 'polypeptide(L)'
;MLHQVIRTLIWNDVEKYIEDIFNIPCDQFGLLWVKKSWNGLIKQGLADYRNELERNLVLFRLLTLATMYGEFYELVTGETPSPSHDAWIESLDISPIRIGQIIGRHSYNANHYSSEDLLKISISRIINIYRKPIFNALVTEFGSDRKLFIGMWIAIKNTDSIFDTFDHYSDLEIQCDLLCPIDNDTDSDEDDDINLDSYLEKYEQEIKEESFILILDVKDSMLRAFDWITRGMNSRNIGL
;
A
#
# COMPACT_ATOMS: atom_id res chain seq x y z
N MET A 1 35.73 -2.34 -14.80
CA MET A 1 34.47 -2.00 -14.09
C MET A 1 33.34 -2.73 -14.79
N LEU A 2 32.72 -3.71 -14.12
CA LEU A 2 31.53 -4.38 -14.65
C LEU A 2 30.36 -3.40 -14.50
N HIS A 3 29.71 -3.04 -15.61
CA HIS A 3 28.47 -2.28 -15.57
C HIS A 3 27.39 -3.19 -14.97
N GLN A 4 26.99 -2.94 -13.73
CA GLN A 4 25.85 -3.63 -13.15
C GLN A 4 24.58 -3.16 -13.85
N VAL A 5 23.80 -4.11 -14.37
CA VAL A 5 22.51 -3.86 -15.01
C VAL A 5 21.51 -3.42 -13.94
N ILE A 6 20.90 -2.26 -14.12
CA ILE A 6 19.79 -1.79 -13.30
C ILE A 6 18.53 -2.53 -13.77
N ARG A 7 17.80 -3.10 -12.82
CA ARG A 7 16.49 -3.74 -12.99
C ARG A 7 15.46 -2.96 -12.19
N THR A 8 14.19 -3.15 -12.50
CA THR A 8 13.07 -2.47 -11.85
C THR A 8 12.02 -3.51 -11.50
N LEU A 9 11.49 -3.51 -10.27
CA LEU A 9 10.32 -4.34 -9.94
C LEU A 9 9.06 -3.66 -10.48
N ILE A 10 8.46 -4.26 -11.51
CA ILE A 10 7.22 -3.77 -12.12
C ILE A 10 6.00 -4.30 -11.36
N TRP A 11 4.79 -3.85 -11.75
CA TRP A 11 3.53 -4.28 -11.13
C TRP A 11 3.43 -5.81 -11.04
N ASN A 12 3.63 -6.50 -12.16
CA ASN A 12 3.51 -7.97 -12.24
C ASN A 12 4.48 -8.71 -11.30
N ASP A 13 5.59 -8.09 -10.90
CA ASP A 13 6.54 -8.70 -9.95
C ASP A 13 6.01 -8.67 -8.51
N VAL A 14 5.15 -7.69 -8.20
CA VAL A 14 4.68 -7.40 -6.83
C VAL A 14 3.21 -7.69 -6.59
N GLU A 15 2.41 -7.83 -7.64
CA GLU A 15 0.96 -8.06 -7.59
C GLU A 15 0.59 -9.24 -6.67
N LYS A 16 1.32 -10.34 -6.76
CA LYS A 16 1.13 -11.53 -5.92
C LYS A 16 1.31 -11.31 -4.41
N TYR A 17 1.89 -10.18 -3.99
CA TYR A 17 2.06 -9.85 -2.57
C TYR A 17 0.98 -8.88 -2.09
N ILE A 18 0.21 -8.26 -2.98
CA ILE A 18 -0.68 -7.15 -2.64
C ILE A 18 -1.79 -7.61 -1.71
N GLU A 19 -2.41 -8.75 -1.98
CA GLU A 19 -3.46 -9.30 -1.12
C GLU A 19 -2.95 -9.54 0.31
N ASP A 20 -1.81 -10.19 0.46
CA ASP A 20 -1.20 -10.51 1.75
C ASP A 20 -0.81 -9.26 2.57
N ILE A 21 -0.17 -8.28 1.91
CA ILE A 21 0.43 -7.14 2.61
C ILE A 21 -0.53 -5.95 2.76
N PHE A 22 -1.52 -5.82 1.89
CA PHE A 22 -2.54 -4.79 2.08
C PHE A 22 -3.63 -5.33 3.00
N ASN A 23 -4.09 -6.58 2.82
CA ASN A 23 -5.12 -7.31 3.61
C ASN A 23 -6.24 -6.44 4.21
N ILE A 24 -6.51 -5.36 3.51
CA ILE A 24 -7.69 -4.52 3.57
C ILE A 24 -8.53 -5.08 2.44
N PRO A 25 -9.86 -5.09 2.53
CA PRO A 25 -10.71 -5.36 1.37
C PRO A 25 -10.32 -4.38 0.26
N CYS A 26 -9.36 -4.78 -0.58
CA CYS A 26 -8.94 -4.05 -1.75
C CYS A 26 -10.02 -4.34 -2.76
N ASP A 27 -11.12 -3.61 -2.64
CA ASP A 27 -12.02 -3.44 -3.74
C ASP A 27 -11.24 -2.94 -4.98
N GLN A 28 -11.95 -2.88 -6.09
CA GLN A 28 -11.36 -2.42 -7.34
C GLN A 28 -10.65 -1.06 -7.21
N PHE A 29 -11.15 -0.13 -6.38
CA PHE A 29 -10.54 1.19 -6.18
C PHE A 29 -9.30 1.14 -5.29
N GLY A 30 -9.28 0.30 -4.26
CA GLY A 30 -8.10 -0.01 -3.45
C GLY A 30 -6.97 -0.51 -4.34
N LEU A 31 -7.24 -1.51 -5.18
CA LEU A 31 -6.24 -2.07 -6.11
C LEU A 31 -5.75 -1.02 -7.12
N LEU A 32 -6.65 -0.20 -7.68
CA LEU A 32 -6.30 0.89 -8.58
C LEU A 32 -5.40 1.94 -7.91
N TRP A 33 -5.69 2.30 -6.65
CA TRP A 33 -4.84 3.22 -5.88
C TRP A 33 -3.45 2.63 -5.66
N VAL A 34 -3.35 1.35 -5.28
CA VAL A 34 -2.07 0.68 -5.04
C VAL A 34 -1.27 0.60 -6.34
N LYS A 35 -1.89 0.21 -7.45
CA LYS A 35 -1.24 0.14 -8.78
C LYS A 35 -0.76 1.50 -9.25
N LYS A 36 -1.58 2.54 -9.14
CA LYS A 36 -1.19 3.93 -9.47
C LYS A 36 -0.03 4.41 -8.60
N SER A 37 -0.10 4.12 -7.30
CA SER A 37 0.96 4.46 -6.34
C SER A 37 2.28 3.76 -6.67
N TRP A 38 2.25 2.47 -6.97
CA TRP A 38 3.44 1.71 -7.37
C TRP A 38 4.06 2.23 -8.66
N ASN A 39 3.23 2.57 -9.66
CA ASN A 39 3.70 3.23 -10.88
C ASN A 39 4.37 4.58 -10.60
N GLY A 40 3.86 5.35 -9.63
CA GLY A 40 4.52 6.57 -9.14
C GLY A 40 5.91 6.31 -8.57
N LEU A 41 6.09 5.22 -7.81
CA LEU A 41 7.39 4.79 -7.28
C LEU A 41 8.35 4.37 -8.41
N ILE A 42 7.86 3.63 -9.41
CA ILE A 42 8.64 3.22 -10.60
C ILE A 42 9.16 4.45 -11.35
N LYS A 43 8.30 5.43 -11.66
CA LYS A 43 8.68 6.65 -12.39
C LYS A 43 9.76 7.47 -11.68
N GLN A 44 9.85 7.33 -10.35
CA GLN A 44 10.84 8.03 -9.52
C GLN A 44 12.08 7.17 -9.21
N GLY A 45 12.24 6.00 -9.84
CA GLY A 45 13.37 5.09 -9.63
C GLY A 45 13.39 4.44 -8.24
N LEU A 46 12.28 4.49 -7.49
CA LEU A 46 12.16 3.84 -6.18
C LEU A 46 11.92 2.34 -6.28
N ALA A 47 11.66 1.82 -7.48
CA ALA A 47 11.56 0.39 -7.74
C ALA A 47 12.85 -0.22 -8.34
N ASP A 48 13.89 0.59 -8.52
CA ASP A 48 15.14 0.16 -9.16
C ASP A 48 16.08 -0.57 -8.20
N TYR A 49 16.76 -1.59 -8.71
CA TYR A 49 17.73 -2.41 -7.98
C TYR A 49 18.80 -3.02 -8.90
N ARG A 50 19.98 -3.31 -8.33
CA ARG A 50 21.13 -3.91 -9.06
C ARG A 50 21.53 -5.28 -8.52
N ASN A 51 21.09 -5.61 -7.31
CA ASN A 51 21.46 -6.84 -6.61
C ASN A 51 20.33 -7.23 -5.63
N GLU A 52 20.46 -8.40 -5.01
CA GLU A 52 19.42 -8.94 -4.14
C GLU A 52 19.18 -8.11 -2.88
N LEU A 53 20.22 -7.47 -2.34
CA LEU A 53 20.05 -6.60 -1.18
C LEU A 53 19.22 -5.36 -1.54
N GLU A 54 19.49 -4.76 -2.71
CA GLU A 54 18.68 -3.65 -3.23
C GLU A 54 17.27 -4.08 -3.60
N ARG A 55 17.09 -5.31 -4.12
CA ARG A 55 15.75 -5.86 -4.38
C ARG A 55 14.93 -5.93 -3.09
N ASN A 56 15.53 -6.38 -1.99
CA ASN A 56 14.88 -6.39 -0.67
C ASN A 56 14.57 -4.96 -0.17
N LEU A 57 15.41 -3.96 -0.48
CA LEU A 57 15.06 -2.56 -0.19
C LEU A 57 13.82 -2.09 -0.96
N VAL A 58 13.66 -2.53 -2.21
CA VAL A 58 12.44 -2.23 -2.99
C VAL A 58 11.21 -2.89 -2.35
N LEU A 59 11.31 -4.13 -1.89
CA LEU A 59 10.22 -4.79 -1.15
C LEU A 59 9.88 -4.07 0.16
N PHE A 60 10.87 -3.53 0.87
CA PHE A 60 10.61 -2.67 2.04
C PHE A 60 9.91 -1.35 1.68
N ARG A 61 10.12 -0.81 0.48
CA ARG A 61 9.37 0.35 0.00
C ARG A 61 7.91 -0.02 -0.30
N LEU A 62 7.67 -1.21 -0.86
CA LEU A 62 6.32 -1.75 -1.01
C LEU A 62 5.63 -1.93 0.36
N LEU A 63 6.33 -2.54 1.33
CA LEU A 63 5.86 -2.68 2.70
C LEU A 63 5.52 -1.32 3.33
N THR A 64 6.36 -0.32 3.11
CA THR A 64 6.13 1.04 3.62
C THR A 64 4.90 1.68 2.98
N LEU A 65 4.68 1.46 1.68
CA LEU A 65 3.47 1.90 0.99
C LEU A 65 2.22 1.25 1.60
N ALA A 66 2.26 -0.06 1.86
CA ALA A 66 1.18 -0.79 2.54
C ALA A 66 0.93 -0.25 3.96
N THR A 67 1.98 -0.05 4.76
CA THR A 67 1.85 0.57 6.09
C THR A 67 1.20 1.95 6.01
N MET A 68 1.61 2.79 5.05
CA MET A 68 1.02 4.13 4.89
C MET A 68 -0.46 4.06 4.51
N TYR A 69 -0.85 3.13 3.64
CA TYR A 69 -2.24 2.91 3.31
C TYR A 69 -3.06 2.39 4.50
N GLY A 70 -2.54 1.40 5.22
CA GLY A 70 -3.19 0.84 6.41
C GLY A 70 -3.36 1.84 7.55
N GLU A 71 -2.39 2.74 7.77
CA GLU A 71 -2.55 3.83 8.74
C GLU A 71 -3.64 4.83 8.34
N PHE A 72 -3.76 5.10 7.04
CA PHE A 72 -4.85 5.94 6.55
C PHE A 72 -6.21 5.23 6.71
N TYR A 73 -6.27 3.93 6.41
CA TYR A 73 -7.44 3.09 6.66
C TYR A 73 -7.89 3.17 8.12
N GLU A 74 -6.98 2.91 9.07
CA GLU A 74 -7.28 2.99 10.51
C GLU A 74 -7.79 4.37 10.93
N LEU A 75 -7.26 5.46 10.36
CA LEU A 75 -7.73 6.82 10.67
C LEU A 75 -9.15 7.10 10.16
N VAL A 76 -9.51 6.49 9.03
CA VAL A 76 -10.81 6.69 8.36
C VAL A 76 -11.89 5.80 9.00
N THR A 77 -11.60 4.51 9.19
CA THR A 77 -12.56 3.49 9.64
C THR A 77 -12.53 3.28 11.15
N GLY A 78 -11.39 3.57 11.80
CA GLY A 78 -11.14 3.20 13.20
C GLY A 78 -10.72 1.74 13.39
N GLU A 79 -10.53 0.99 12.30
CA GLU A 79 -10.13 -0.42 12.32
C GLU A 79 -8.64 -0.58 12.09
N THR A 80 -7.97 -1.37 12.93
CA THR A 80 -6.55 -1.65 12.75
C THR A 80 -6.36 -2.63 11.59
N PRO A 81 -5.53 -2.31 10.57
CA PRO A 81 -5.24 -3.23 9.48
C PRO A 81 -4.57 -4.49 10.04
N SER A 82 -5.10 -5.64 9.66
CA SER A 82 -4.48 -6.95 9.80
C SER A 82 -3.86 -7.33 8.44
N PRO A 83 -2.80 -8.16 8.36
CA PRO A 83 -2.03 -8.71 9.47
C PRO A 83 -0.89 -7.78 9.92
N SER A 84 -0.15 -8.20 10.95
CA SER A 84 0.98 -7.44 11.48
C SER A 84 2.16 -7.41 10.50
N HIS A 85 3.09 -6.47 10.70
CA HIS A 85 4.30 -6.37 9.87
C HIS A 85 5.12 -7.68 9.83
N ASP A 86 5.08 -8.50 10.87
CA ASP A 86 5.82 -9.78 10.90
C ASP A 86 5.26 -10.76 9.86
N ALA A 87 3.93 -10.82 9.72
CA ALA A 87 3.27 -11.61 8.69
C ALA A 87 3.58 -11.09 7.28
N TRP A 88 3.61 -9.77 7.10
CA TRP A 88 3.99 -9.18 5.81
C TRP A 88 5.43 -9.52 5.39
N ILE A 89 6.36 -9.57 6.35
CA ILE A 89 7.75 -9.97 6.10
C ILE A 89 7.85 -11.44 5.65
N GLU A 90 7.03 -12.30 6.24
CA GLU A 90 6.92 -13.71 5.83
C GLU A 90 6.38 -13.83 4.41
N SER A 91 5.27 -13.14 4.07
CA SER A 91 4.71 -13.12 2.71
C SER A 91 5.68 -12.58 1.66
N LEU A 92 6.53 -11.61 2.02
CA LEU A 92 7.54 -11.05 1.11
C LEU A 92 8.81 -11.91 1.01
N ASP A 93 8.92 -13.01 1.75
CA ASP A 93 10.11 -13.88 1.83
C ASP A 93 11.40 -13.10 2.19
N ILE A 94 11.28 -12.12 3.09
CA ILE A 94 12.42 -11.30 3.53
C ILE A 94 13.07 -11.95 4.75
N SER A 95 14.21 -12.61 4.54
CA SER A 95 14.91 -13.24 5.67
C SER A 95 15.44 -12.22 6.70
N PRO A 96 15.47 -12.56 8.01
CA PRO A 96 16.02 -11.70 9.06
C PRO A 96 17.47 -11.25 8.82
N ILE A 97 18.27 -12.06 8.13
CA ILE A 97 19.65 -11.71 7.75
C ILE A 97 19.66 -10.49 6.80
N ARG A 98 18.73 -10.42 5.84
CA ARG A 98 18.62 -9.25 4.93
C ARG A 98 18.24 -8.00 5.70
N ILE A 99 17.34 -8.12 6.67
CA ILE A 99 16.93 -7.02 7.54
C ILE A 99 18.15 -6.50 8.33
N GLY A 100 18.94 -7.42 8.90
CA GLY A 100 20.19 -7.09 9.57
C GLY A 100 21.22 -6.42 8.66
N GLN A 101 21.34 -6.83 7.39
CA GLN A 101 22.22 -6.18 6.41
C GLN A 101 21.76 -4.76 6.04
N ILE A 102 20.45 -4.52 5.97
CA ILE A 102 19.85 -3.22 5.68
C ILE A 102 20.05 -2.28 6.88
N ILE A 103 19.69 -2.74 8.08
CA ILE A 103 19.81 -1.96 9.32
C ILE A 103 21.26 -1.81 9.77
N GLY A 104 22.17 -2.75 9.48
CA GLY A 104 23.59 -2.63 9.84
C GLY A 104 24.27 -1.38 9.29
N ARG A 105 23.67 -0.73 8.28
CA ARG A 105 24.08 0.60 7.78
C ARG A 105 23.66 1.77 8.69
N HIS A 106 22.75 1.52 9.62
CA HIS A 106 22.15 2.46 10.55
C HIS A 106 22.46 2.02 11.99
N SER A 107 23.42 2.67 12.64
CA SER A 107 23.84 2.34 14.01
C SER A 107 22.66 2.27 14.98
N TYR A 108 22.58 1.20 15.78
CA TYR A 108 21.64 1.05 16.89
C TYR A 108 22.35 0.50 18.13
N ASN A 109 21.88 0.91 19.31
CA ASN A 109 22.38 0.42 20.58
C ASN A 109 21.57 -0.83 20.97
N ALA A 110 22.03 -2.00 20.53
CA ALA A 110 21.30 -3.28 20.60
C ALA A 110 21.10 -3.85 22.00
N ASN A 111 21.80 -3.32 23.01
CA ASN A 111 22.12 -4.06 24.24
C ASN A 111 20.94 -4.30 25.20
N HIS A 112 19.73 -3.85 24.87
CA HIS A 112 18.58 -3.88 25.79
C HIS A 112 17.32 -4.56 25.23
N TYR A 113 17.37 -5.12 24.03
CA TYR A 113 16.18 -5.69 23.37
C TYR A 113 16.30 -7.20 23.17
N SER A 114 15.16 -7.89 23.26
CA SER A 114 15.07 -9.28 22.81
C SER A 114 15.27 -9.36 21.29
N SER A 115 15.60 -10.55 20.76
CA SER A 115 15.76 -10.73 19.31
C SER A 115 14.48 -10.44 18.52
N GLU A 116 13.32 -10.74 19.09
CA GLU A 116 12.01 -10.46 18.48
C GLU A 116 11.72 -8.96 18.45
N ASP A 117 11.98 -8.26 19.57
CA ASP A 117 11.85 -6.80 19.64
C ASP A 117 12.80 -6.12 18.65
N LEU A 118 14.03 -6.63 18.51
CA LEU A 118 15.00 -6.11 17.56
C LEU A 118 14.50 -6.20 16.12
N LEU A 119 13.81 -7.28 15.75
CA LEU A 119 13.24 -7.43 14.41
C LEU A 119 12.12 -6.41 14.17
N LYS A 120 11.17 -6.30 15.09
CA LYS A 120 10.06 -5.33 15.02
C LYS A 120 10.56 -3.88 14.95
N ILE A 121 11.52 -3.53 15.80
CA ILE A 121 12.17 -2.21 15.81
C ILE A 121 12.89 -1.95 14.48
N SER A 122 13.57 -2.97 13.95
CA SER A 122 14.28 -2.88 12.67
C SER A 122 13.32 -2.61 11.51
N ILE A 123 12.22 -3.36 11.41
CA ILE A 123 11.19 -3.18 10.37
C ILE A 123 10.59 -1.77 10.48
N SER A 124 10.16 -1.38 11.68
CA SER A 124 9.61 -0.04 11.93
C SER A 124 10.59 1.06 11.51
N ARG A 125 11.88 0.90 11.83
CA ARG A 125 12.90 1.88 11.44
C ARG A 125 13.07 1.97 9.92
N ILE A 126 13.10 0.83 9.20
CA ILE A 126 13.18 0.83 7.74
C ILE A 126 11.97 1.53 7.12
N ILE A 127 10.76 1.22 7.60
CA ILE A 127 9.52 1.87 7.17
C ILE A 127 9.64 3.38 7.32
N ASN A 128 10.07 3.86 8.49
CA ASN A 128 10.20 5.28 8.76
C ASN A 128 11.26 5.98 7.90
N ILE A 129 12.34 5.29 7.53
CA ILE A 129 13.34 5.81 6.58
C ILE A 129 12.71 6.05 5.20
N TYR A 130 11.83 5.17 4.74
CA TYR A 130 11.25 5.23 3.39
C TYR A 130 9.95 6.02 3.27
N ARG A 131 9.27 6.35 4.38
CA ARG A 131 8.04 7.15 4.39
C ARG A 131 8.13 8.41 3.55
N LYS A 132 9.12 9.27 3.84
CA LYS A 132 9.25 10.57 3.17
C LYS A 132 9.55 10.45 1.67
N PRO A 133 10.52 9.62 1.22
CA PRO A 133 10.71 9.36 -0.21
C PRO A 133 9.45 8.87 -0.91
N ILE A 134 8.71 7.93 -0.29
CA ILE A 134 7.48 7.38 -0.85
C ILE A 134 6.40 8.46 -0.92
N PHE A 135 6.17 9.20 0.17
CA PHE A 135 5.22 10.31 0.19
C PHE A 135 5.49 11.31 -0.94
N ASN A 136 6.75 11.72 -1.14
CA ASN A 136 7.11 12.63 -2.22
C ASN A 136 6.81 12.05 -3.61
N ALA A 137 7.06 10.75 -3.81
CA ALA A 137 6.73 10.08 -5.06
C ALA A 137 5.21 10.04 -5.28
N LEU A 138 4.43 9.74 -4.25
CA LEU A 138 2.97 9.74 -4.30
C LEU A 138 2.41 11.14 -4.59
N VAL A 139 2.87 12.18 -3.89
CA VAL A 139 2.46 13.57 -4.16
C VAL A 139 2.78 13.97 -5.59
N THR A 140 3.92 13.53 -6.13
CA THR A 140 4.26 13.82 -7.53
C THR A 140 3.35 13.09 -8.51
N GLU A 141 3.08 11.80 -8.28
CA GLU A 141 2.22 10.97 -9.13
C GLU A 141 0.76 11.44 -9.15
N PHE A 142 0.23 11.82 -7.98
CA PHE A 142 -1.13 12.34 -7.85
C PHE A 142 -1.22 13.85 -8.18
N GLY A 143 -0.08 14.55 -8.23
CA GLY A 143 0.05 15.96 -8.56
C GLY A 143 -0.10 16.93 -7.39
N SER A 144 -0.63 16.50 -6.24
CA SER A 144 -0.63 17.25 -4.98
C SER A 144 -0.95 16.34 -3.78
N ASP A 145 -0.65 16.81 -2.57
CA ASP A 145 -1.07 16.19 -1.31
C ASP A 145 -2.59 16.07 -1.18
N ARG A 146 -3.34 17.08 -1.64
CA ARG A 146 -4.81 17.05 -1.69
C ARG A 146 -5.33 15.97 -2.62
N LYS A 147 -4.77 15.83 -3.83
CA LYS A 147 -5.19 14.78 -4.77
C LYS A 147 -4.82 13.39 -4.27
N LEU A 148 -3.68 13.25 -3.60
CA LEU A 148 -3.31 12.02 -2.91
C LEU A 148 -4.34 11.65 -1.83
N PHE A 149 -4.71 12.61 -0.96
CA PHE A 149 -5.75 12.43 0.05
C PHE A 149 -7.07 11.96 -0.57
N ILE A 150 -7.54 12.64 -1.61
CA ILE A 150 -8.80 12.28 -2.30
C ILE A 150 -8.70 10.87 -2.87
N GLY A 151 -7.58 10.53 -3.49
CA GLY A 151 -7.36 9.19 -4.04
C GLY A 151 -7.45 8.09 -2.97
N MET A 152 -6.80 8.29 -1.82
CA MET A 152 -6.88 7.35 -0.69
C MET A 152 -8.29 7.28 -0.10
N TRP A 153 -8.99 8.42 -0.02
CA TRP A 153 -10.36 8.47 0.50
C TRP A 153 -11.34 7.70 -0.39
N ILE A 154 -11.27 7.89 -1.71
CA ILE A 154 -12.10 7.16 -2.68
C ILE A 154 -11.82 5.65 -2.61
N ALA A 155 -10.56 5.27 -2.42
CA ALA A 155 -10.16 3.86 -2.27
C ALA A 155 -10.76 3.16 -1.04
N ILE A 156 -11.18 3.90 -0.01
CA ILE A 156 -11.80 3.35 1.21
C ILE A 156 -13.32 3.50 1.19
N LYS A 157 -13.84 4.65 0.75
CA LYS A 157 -15.29 4.93 0.77
C LYS A 157 -16.08 3.92 -0.06
N ASN A 158 -15.52 3.46 -1.17
CA ASN A 158 -16.17 2.49 -2.03
C ASN A 158 -16.20 1.07 -1.44
N THR A 159 -15.41 0.84 -0.40
CA THR A 159 -15.33 -0.45 0.28
C THR A 159 -16.55 -0.68 1.17
N ASP A 160 -17.02 0.37 1.85
CA ASP A 160 -18.21 0.33 2.71
C ASP A 160 -19.52 0.04 1.94
N SER A 161 -19.65 0.55 0.70
CA SER A 161 -20.88 0.33 -0.09
C SER A 161 -21.10 -1.14 -0.46
N ILE A 162 -20.03 -1.93 -0.51
CA ILE A 162 -20.11 -3.36 -0.79
C ILE A 162 -20.74 -4.06 0.43
N PHE A 163 -20.27 -3.76 1.64
CA PHE A 163 -20.74 -4.40 2.87
C PHE A 163 -22.20 -4.08 3.22
N ASP A 164 -22.68 -2.86 2.97
CA ASP A 164 -24.09 -2.49 3.17
C ASP A 164 -25.04 -3.31 2.27
N THR A 165 -24.56 -3.79 1.12
CA THR A 165 -25.33 -4.67 0.24
C THR A 165 -25.32 -6.13 0.73
N PHE A 166 -24.22 -6.56 1.36
CA PHE A 166 -24.03 -7.94 1.82
C PHE A 166 -24.79 -8.27 3.12
N ASP A 167 -24.99 -7.29 4.01
CA ASP A 167 -25.83 -7.47 5.21
C ASP A 167 -27.31 -7.74 4.88
N HIS A 168 -27.75 -7.49 3.63
CA HIS A 168 -29.07 -7.88 3.17
C HIS A 168 -29.16 -9.31 2.61
N TYR A 169 -28.01 -10.00 2.46
CA TYR A 169 -27.89 -11.34 1.90
C TYR A 169 -27.20 -12.35 2.83
N SER A 170 -27.07 -12.05 4.14
CA SER A 170 -26.37 -12.89 5.13
C SER A 170 -26.95 -14.31 5.32
N ASP A 171 -28.04 -14.67 4.63
CA ASP A 171 -28.62 -16.03 4.62
C ASP A 171 -28.19 -16.87 3.39
N LEU A 172 -27.37 -16.31 2.48
CA LEU A 172 -26.78 -17.05 1.38
C LEU A 172 -25.26 -17.06 1.57
N GLU A 173 -24.68 -18.24 1.84
CA GLU A 173 -23.25 -18.50 1.75
C GLU A 173 -22.77 -18.22 0.32
N ILE A 174 -22.47 -16.95 0.02
CA ILE A 174 -21.83 -16.55 -1.23
C ILE A 174 -20.36 -16.37 -0.91
N GLN A 175 -19.58 -17.36 -1.34
CA GLN A 175 -18.12 -17.31 -1.46
C GLN A 175 -17.69 -16.00 -2.16
N CYS A 176 -16.65 -15.34 -1.64
CA CYS A 176 -15.99 -14.18 -2.24
C CYS A 176 -15.35 -14.45 -3.63
N ASP A 177 -15.60 -15.60 -4.23
CA ASP A 177 -15.05 -16.08 -5.50
C ASP A 177 -15.50 -15.25 -6.73
N LEU A 178 -16.40 -14.26 -6.56
CA LEU A 178 -16.87 -13.38 -7.63
C LEU A 178 -16.04 -12.09 -7.81
N LEU A 179 -15.12 -11.77 -6.90
CA LEU A 179 -14.26 -10.57 -7.01
C LEU A 179 -12.78 -10.89 -7.28
N CYS A 180 -12.36 -12.15 -7.12
CA CYS A 180 -11.12 -12.67 -7.68
C CYS A 180 -11.50 -13.84 -8.59
N PRO A 181 -11.47 -13.69 -9.94
CA PRO A 181 -11.68 -14.83 -10.82
C PRO A 181 -10.50 -15.79 -10.66
N ILE A 182 -10.64 -16.77 -9.77
CA ILE A 182 -9.77 -17.93 -9.70
C ILE A 182 -10.50 -19.04 -10.47
N ASP A 183 -10.01 -19.28 -11.68
CA ASP A 183 -10.08 -20.50 -12.50
C ASP A 183 -11.06 -21.57 -12.00
N ASN A 184 -12.34 -21.41 -12.34
CA ASN A 184 -13.23 -22.55 -12.47
C ASN A 184 -13.26 -22.94 -13.94
N ASP A 185 -12.75 -24.15 -14.22
CA ASP A 185 -12.69 -24.87 -15.51
C ASP A 185 -13.98 -24.77 -16.33
N THR A 186 -14.24 -23.60 -16.89
CA THR A 186 -15.31 -23.34 -17.84
C THR A 186 -14.58 -22.96 -19.11
N ASP A 187 -14.50 -23.89 -20.05
CA ASP A 187 -13.96 -23.75 -21.41
C ASP A 187 -14.77 -22.71 -22.25
N SER A 188 -14.90 -21.49 -21.75
CA SER A 188 -15.38 -20.34 -22.51
C SER A 188 -14.18 -19.45 -22.80
N ASP A 189 -13.58 -19.64 -23.98
CA ASP A 189 -12.48 -18.87 -24.57
C ASP A 189 -12.82 -17.38 -24.85
N GLU A 190 -13.72 -16.78 -24.09
CA GLU A 190 -13.97 -15.34 -24.09
C GLU A 190 -13.37 -14.78 -22.79
N ASP A 191 -12.04 -14.70 -22.77
CA ASP A 191 -11.30 -13.85 -21.84
C ASP A 191 -11.82 -12.41 -22.01
N ASP A 192 -12.86 -12.05 -21.25
CA ASP A 192 -13.23 -10.67 -20.98
C ASP A 192 -12.09 -10.06 -20.15
N ASP A 193 -11.01 -9.73 -20.86
CA ASP A 193 -9.83 -9.06 -20.35
C ASP A 193 -10.31 -7.76 -19.69
N ILE A 194 -10.45 -7.78 -18.37
CA ILE A 194 -10.95 -6.65 -17.59
C ILE A 194 -10.05 -5.47 -17.93
N ASN A 195 -10.60 -4.53 -18.71
CA ASN A 195 -9.84 -3.38 -19.20
C ASN A 195 -9.55 -2.43 -18.03
N LEU A 196 -8.47 -2.73 -17.32
CA LEU A 196 -8.03 -2.03 -16.13
C LEU A 196 -7.68 -0.57 -16.42
N ASP A 197 -7.31 -0.25 -17.67
CA ASP A 197 -7.06 1.13 -18.11
C ASP A 197 -8.36 1.96 -18.12
N SER A 198 -9.48 1.38 -18.53
CA SER A 198 -10.82 2.01 -18.45
C SER A 198 -11.21 2.36 -17.00
N TYR A 199 -10.90 1.45 -16.06
CA TYR A 199 -11.16 1.69 -14.63
C TYR A 199 -10.23 2.74 -14.02
N LEU A 200 -8.96 2.79 -14.45
CA LEU A 200 -8.04 3.86 -14.06
C LEU A 200 -8.54 5.22 -14.54
N GLU A 201 -9.05 5.33 -15.77
CA GLU A 201 -9.65 6.56 -16.29
C GLU A 201 -10.86 7.00 -15.46
N LYS A 202 -11.75 6.06 -15.11
CA LYS A 202 -12.90 6.33 -14.23
C LYS A 202 -12.44 6.83 -12.86
N TYR A 203 -11.47 6.16 -12.24
CA TYR A 203 -10.91 6.57 -10.96
C TYR A 203 -10.28 7.98 -11.00
N GLU A 204 -9.55 8.31 -12.07
CA GLU A 204 -9.01 9.66 -12.25
C GLU A 204 -10.09 10.72 -12.45
N GLN A 205 -11.21 10.35 -13.08
CA GLN A 205 -12.35 11.23 -13.23
C GLN A 205 -13.04 11.48 -11.88
N GLU A 206 -13.24 10.44 -11.06
CA GLU A 206 -13.82 10.56 -9.71
C GLU A 206 -12.95 11.44 -8.80
N ILE A 207 -11.62 11.31 -8.85
CA ILE A 207 -10.70 12.22 -8.12
C ILE A 207 -10.94 13.69 -8.49
N LYS A 208 -11.20 13.98 -9.77
CA LYS A 208 -11.46 15.35 -10.23
C LYS A 208 -12.82 15.85 -9.73
N GLU A 209 -13.85 15.02 -9.78
CA GLU A 209 -15.22 15.39 -9.38
C GLU A 209 -15.36 15.56 -7.86
N GLU A 210 -14.86 14.61 -7.06
CA GLU A 210 -14.94 14.61 -5.60
C GLU A 210 -14.08 15.72 -4.96
N SER A 211 -13.10 16.26 -5.68
CA SER A 211 -12.30 17.41 -5.21
C SER A 211 -13.15 18.65 -4.91
N PHE A 212 -14.35 18.75 -5.51
CA PHE A 212 -15.32 19.81 -5.24
C PHE A 212 -16.29 19.49 -4.09
N ILE A 213 -16.62 18.22 -3.89
CA ILE A 213 -17.69 17.77 -2.98
C ILE A 213 -17.19 17.70 -1.53
N LEU A 214 -15.93 17.32 -1.30
CA LEU A 214 -15.34 17.22 0.04
C LEU A 214 -15.34 18.53 0.84
N ILE A 215 -15.65 19.67 0.22
CA ILE A 215 -15.81 20.96 0.89
C ILE A 215 -17.12 21.03 1.71
N LEU A 216 -18.13 20.22 1.37
CA LEU A 216 -19.50 20.41 1.87
C LEU A 216 -19.90 19.48 3.04
N ASP A 217 -19.25 18.34 3.23
CA ASP A 217 -19.57 17.37 4.29
C ASP A 217 -18.32 16.78 4.95
N VAL A 218 -17.63 17.62 5.73
CA VAL A 218 -16.36 17.25 6.36
C VAL A 218 -16.60 16.49 7.66
N LYS A 219 -16.35 15.17 7.64
CA LYS A 219 -16.31 14.34 8.86
C LYS A 219 -15.03 14.57 9.65
N ASP A 220 -15.08 14.37 10.97
CA ASP A 220 -13.90 14.49 11.85
C ASP A 220 -12.77 13.50 11.47
N SER A 221 -13.12 12.30 10.99
CA SER A 221 -12.15 11.34 10.45
C SER A 221 -11.42 11.86 9.22
N MET A 222 -12.09 12.60 8.33
CA MET A 222 -11.45 13.25 7.17
C MET A 222 -10.43 14.30 7.61
N LEU A 223 -10.75 15.11 8.62
CA LEU A 223 -9.83 16.13 9.14
C LEU A 223 -8.58 15.50 9.75
N ARG A 224 -8.74 14.44 10.55
CA ARG A 224 -7.60 13.70 11.11
C ARG A 224 -6.74 13.06 10.03
N ALA A 225 -7.36 12.42 9.05
CA ALA A 225 -6.66 11.77 7.95
C ALA A 225 -5.93 12.80 7.06
N PHE A 226 -6.53 13.96 6.81
CA PHE A 226 -5.90 15.05 6.07
C PHE A 226 -4.74 15.71 6.84
N ASP A 227 -4.90 15.96 8.14
CA ASP A 227 -3.81 16.45 9.00
C ASP A 227 -2.65 15.43 9.05
N TRP A 228 -2.97 14.13 9.09
CA TRP A 228 -1.97 13.07 9.03
C TRP A 228 -1.21 13.04 7.69
N ILE A 229 -1.87 13.22 6.53
CA ILE A 229 -1.17 13.31 5.24
C ILE A 229 -0.28 14.57 5.18
N THR A 230 -0.80 15.72 5.61
CA THR A 230 -0.11 17.01 5.47
C THR A 230 1.03 17.21 6.48
N ARG A 231 0.90 16.65 7.69
CA ARG A 231 1.85 16.81 8.79
C ARG A 231 2.49 15.48 9.20
N GLY A 232 1.64 14.48 9.46
CA GLY A 232 2.02 13.20 10.08
C GLY A 232 2.93 12.30 9.23
N MET A 233 2.73 12.23 7.91
CA MET A 233 3.59 11.44 7.02
C MET A 233 5.05 11.90 7.02
N ASN A 234 5.29 13.18 7.35
CA ASN A 234 6.63 13.76 7.47
C ASN A 234 7.21 13.74 8.89
N SER A 235 6.41 13.45 9.94
CA SER A 235 6.78 13.86 11.30
C SER A 235 6.44 12.88 12.43
N ARG A 236 6.45 11.56 12.20
CA ARG A 236 6.68 10.65 13.34
C ARG A 236 8.17 10.65 13.69
N ASN A 237 8.57 11.69 14.43
CA ASN A 237 9.69 11.56 15.36
C ASN A 237 9.27 10.47 16.35
N ILE A 238 9.68 9.23 16.07
CA ILE A 238 9.63 8.22 17.11
C ILE A 238 10.66 8.68 18.12
N GLY A 239 10.19 9.16 19.28
CA GLY A 239 11.00 9.18 20.48
C GLY A 239 11.32 7.73 20.83
N LEU A 240 12.35 7.18 20.18
CA LEU A 240 13.11 6.01 20.62
C LEU A 240 14.35 6.53 21.34
#